data_AF-A0A357N7R6-F1
#
_entry.id   AF-A0A357N7R6-F1
#
_cell.length_a   1.000
_cell.length_b   1.000
_cell.length_c   1.000
_cell.angle_alpha   90.00
_cell.angle_beta   90.00
_cell.angle_gamma   90.00
#
_symmetry.space_group_name_H-M   'P 1'
#
loop_
_entity.id
_entity.type
_entity.pdbx_description
1 polymer ?
#
loop_
_entity_poly.entity_id
_entity_poly.type
_entity_poly.pdbx_seq_one_letter_code
_entity_poly.pdbx_strand_id
1 'polypeptide(L)'
;LMLGICNGFQALIKLGLVPYGEIVDSTEACPTLTYNKIGRHVSSMICTKVVSTLSPWFSLAEPGDIHTVAISHGEGRFVADKGLLTELMEKGQVATQYVDLSGRPSNDIRYNANGSLAAIEGITSPDGRVLGKMGHSERIGAYVAINVPGNKDQRIFQSGINYFK
;
A
#
# COMPACT_ATOMS: atom_id res chain seq x y z
N LEU A 1 -11.18 3.72 12.71
CA LEU A 1 -10.45 3.42 11.45
C LEU A 1 -9.60 4.62 11.08
N MET A 2 -8.44 4.40 10.47
CA MET A 2 -7.58 5.46 9.94
C MET A 2 -6.99 5.02 8.59
N LEU A 3 -6.90 5.96 7.65
CA LEU A 3 -6.41 5.71 6.29
C LEU A 3 -5.34 6.74 5.93
N GLY A 4 -4.13 6.28 5.64
CA GLY A 4 -3.03 7.09 5.14
C GLY A 4 -2.71 6.72 3.69
N ILE A 5 -2.89 7.67 2.77
CA ILE A 5 -2.54 7.51 1.36
C ILE A 5 -1.34 8.39 1.01
N CYS A 6 -0.34 7.83 0.32
CA CYS A 6 0.91 8.48 -0.06
C CYS A 6 1.58 9.18 1.14
N ASN A 7 1.54 10.51 1.23
CA ASN A 7 2.12 11.24 2.36
C ASN A 7 1.44 10.90 3.70
N GLY A 8 0.16 10.54 3.67
CA GLY A 8 -0.53 10.03 4.85
C GLY A 8 0.11 8.74 5.36
N PHE A 9 0.50 7.83 4.46
CA PHE A 9 1.21 6.62 4.85
C PHE A 9 2.59 6.95 5.44
N GLN A 10 3.33 7.88 4.83
CA GLN A 10 4.63 8.34 5.35
C GLN A 10 4.54 8.92 6.76
N ALA A 11 3.47 9.65 7.08
CA ALA A 11 3.25 10.17 8.43
C ALA A 11 2.92 9.03 9.40
N LEU A 12 1.95 8.18 9.06
CA LEU A 12 1.46 7.14 9.97
C LEU A 12 2.49 6.04 10.24
N ILE A 13 3.33 5.69 9.26
CA ILE A 13 4.40 4.70 9.47
C ILE A 13 5.46 5.21 10.44
N LYS A 14 5.85 6.50 10.33
CA LYS A 14 6.83 7.13 11.22
C LYS A 14 6.32 7.31 12.65
N LEU A 15 5.01 7.38 12.83
CA LEU A 15 4.38 7.41 14.16
C LEU A 15 4.29 6.02 14.79
N GLY A 16 4.51 4.93 14.05
CA GLY A 16 4.29 3.56 14.54
C GLY A 16 2.86 3.03 14.40
N LEU A 17 1.90 3.90 14.08
CA LEU A 17 0.48 3.54 14.01
C LEU A 17 0.17 2.46 12.97
N VAL A 18 0.87 2.45 11.83
CA VAL A 18 0.66 1.40 10.80
C VAL A 18 1.40 0.10 11.12
N PRO A 19 2.70 0.07 11.47
CA PRO A 19 3.36 -1.21 11.75
C PRO A 19 2.94 -1.84 13.09
N TYR A 20 2.68 -1.02 14.11
CA TYR A 20 2.51 -1.48 15.49
C TYR A 20 1.12 -1.25 16.07
N GLY A 21 0.33 -0.33 15.49
CA GLY A 21 -1.02 0.00 15.98
C GLY A 21 -1.04 1.01 17.13
N GLU A 22 0.12 1.47 17.58
CA GLU A 22 0.28 2.47 18.65
C GLU A 22 1.37 3.49 18.29
N ILE A 23 1.38 4.62 19.00
CA ILE A 23 2.43 5.63 18.81
C ILE A 23 3.69 5.16 19.52
N VAL A 24 4.79 5.06 18.78
CA VAL A 24 6.09 4.67 19.33
C VAL A 24 7.18 5.67 18.94
N ASP A 25 8.24 5.72 19.73
CA ASP A 25 9.44 6.48 19.36
C ASP A 25 10.13 5.80 18.18
N SER A 26 10.50 6.60 17.17
CA SER A 26 11.18 6.08 15.98
C SER A 26 12.61 5.63 16.32
N THR A 27 12.95 4.41 15.93
CA THR A 27 14.31 3.87 15.99
C THR A 27 14.82 3.53 14.59
N GLU A 28 16.10 3.21 14.45
CA GLU A 28 16.68 2.79 13.16
C GLU A 28 16.11 1.47 12.63
N ALA A 29 15.54 0.63 13.51
CA ALA A 29 14.91 -0.64 13.16
C ALA A 29 13.45 -0.49 12.70
N CYS A 30 12.87 0.70 12.81
CA CYS A 30 11.49 0.93 12.38
C CYS A 30 11.37 0.88 10.85
N PRO A 31 10.28 0.29 10.32
CA PRO A 31 10.05 0.28 8.89
C PRO A 31 9.76 1.71 8.44
N THR A 32 10.12 2.04 7.21
CA THR A 32 9.90 3.41 6.70
C THR A 32 9.68 3.43 5.20
N LEU A 33 9.25 4.59 4.73
CA LEU A 33 9.19 4.95 3.33
C LEU A 33 10.31 5.94 3.04
N THR A 34 11.12 5.63 2.04
CA THR A 34 12.30 6.42 1.67
C THR A 34 12.35 6.63 0.17
N TYR A 35 13.39 7.34 -0.30
CA TYR A 35 13.63 7.63 -1.71
C TYR A 35 13.45 6.38 -2.58
N ASN A 36 12.69 6.56 -3.66
CA ASN A 36 12.56 5.55 -4.71
C ASN A 36 13.97 5.10 -5.16
N LYS A 37 14.13 3.82 -5.50
CA LYS A 37 15.41 3.27 -5.95
C LYS A 37 15.99 4.00 -7.18
N ILE A 38 15.12 4.59 -8.00
CA ILE A 38 15.50 5.39 -9.16
C ILE A 38 16.03 6.80 -8.83
N GLY A 39 15.93 7.23 -7.56
CA GLY A 39 16.32 8.57 -7.11
C GLY A 39 15.48 9.71 -7.69
N ARG A 40 14.26 9.43 -8.18
CA ARG A 40 13.37 10.40 -8.85
C ARG A 40 11.91 10.17 -8.48
N HIS A 41 11.12 11.22 -8.63
CA HIS A 41 9.66 11.15 -8.57
C HIS A 41 9.11 10.24 -9.68
N VAL A 42 8.16 9.39 -9.32
CA VAL A 42 7.39 8.56 -10.27
C VAL A 42 5.95 9.04 -10.29
N SER A 43 5.41 9.25 -11.49
CA SER A 43 3.99 9.49 -11.73
C SER A 43 3.51 8.52 -12.81
N SER A 44 2.75 7.49 -12.44
CA SER A 44 2.28 6.47 -13.37
C SER A 44 1.03 5.74 -12.85
N MET A 45 0.46 4.90 -13.72
CA MET A 45 -0.57 3.93 -13.34
C MET A 45 0.08 2.56 -13.22
N ILE A 46 -0.16 1.84 -12.13
CA ILE A 46 0.51 0.58 -11.84
C ILE A 46 -0.45 -0.46 -11.29
N CYS A 47 -0.15 -1.74 -11.52
CA CYS A 47 -0.96 -2.83 -11.01
C CYS A 47 -0.55 -3.17 -9.57
N THR A 48 -1.54 -3.22 -8.70
CA THR A 48 -1.41 -3.67 -7.32
C THR A 48 -2.37 -4.84 -7.09
N LYS A 49 -1.97 -5.79 -6.26
CA LYS A 49 -2.79 -6.94 -5.89
C LYS A 49 -3.10 -6.87 -4.39
N VAL A 50 -4.36 -7.07 -4.03
CA VAL A 50 -4.76 -7.30 -2.64
C VAL A 50 -4.26 -8.68 -2.23
N VAL A 51 -3.43 -8.76 -1.20
CA VAL A 51 -2.88 -10.04 -0.71
C VAL A 51 -3.33 -10.39 0.70
N SER A 52 -3.92 -9.44 1.41
CA SER A 52 -4.58 -9.65 2.69
C SER A 52 -5.83 -8.78 2.81
N THR A 53 -6.90 -9.36 3.35
CA THR A 53 -8.16 -8.70 3.69
C THR A 53 -8.36 -8.57 5.20
N LEU A 54 -7.27 -8.66 5.99
CA LEU A 54 -7.27 -8.44 7.44
C LEU A 54 -7.96 -7.12 7.83
N SER A 55 -7.77 -6.08 7.00
CA SER A 55 -8.28 -4.74 7.29
C SER A 55 -9.74 -4.58 6.87
N PRO A 56 -10.59 -3.93 7.70
CA PRO A 56 -11.93 -3.53 7.30
C PRO A 56 -11.97 -2.64 6.04
N TRP A 57 -10.87 -1.94 5.73
CA TRP A 57 -10.73 -1.15 4.50
C TRP A 57 -10.78 -2.02 3.23
N PHE A 58 -10.54 -3.33 3.33
CA PHE A 58 -10.62 -4.29 2.21
C PHE A 58 -11.80 -5.27 2.34
N SER A 59 -12.82 -4.96 3.17
CA SER A 59 -14.00 -5.85 3.37
C SER A 59 -14.86 -6.11 2.13
N LEU A 60 -14.67 -5.35 1.05
CA LEU A 60 -15.35 -5.53 -0.25
C LEU A 60 -14.40 -5.97 -1.37
N ALA A 61 -13.18 -6.38 -1.02
CA ALA A 61 -12.18 -6.94 -1.92
C ALA A 61 -11.86 -8.37 -1.52
N GLU A 62 -11.36 -9.15 -2.45
CA GLU A 62 -10.92 -10.52 -2.24
C GLU A 62 -9.38 -10.62 -2.40
N PRO A 63 -8.70 -11.50 -1.63
CA PRO A 63 -7.29 -11.81 -1.89
C PRO A 63 -7.11 -12.30 -3.33
N GLY A 64 -6.20 -11.65 -4.06
CA GLY A 64 -5.99 -11.91 -5.48
C GLY A 64 -6.53 -10.82 -6.40
N ASP A 65 -7.40 -9.94 -5.92
CA ASP A 65 -7.94 -8.85 -6.73
C ASP A 65 -6.83 -7.90 -7.19
N ILE A 66 -6.77 -7.65 -8.50
CA ILE A 66 -5.79 -6.76 -9.13
C ILE A 66 -6.45 -5.44 -9.51
N HIS A 67 -5.81 -4.35 -9.09
CA HIS A 67 -6.26 -2.99 -9.32
C HIS A 67 -5.16 -2.14 -9.94
N THR A 68 -5.52 -1.37 -10.95
CA THR A 68 -4.68 -0.37 -11.57
C THR A 68 -4.85 0.95 -10.83
N VAL A 69 -3.85 1.34 -10.05
CA VAL A 69 -3.88 2.51 -9.18
C VAL A 69 -2.87 3.56 -9.63
N ALA A 70 -3.19 4.84 -9.40
CA ALA A 70 -2.26 5.93 -9.65
C ALA A 70 -1.18 5.96 -8.56
N ILE A 71 0.08 6.16 -8.94
CA ILE A 71 1.18 6.45 -8.02
C ILE A 71 1.80 7.80 -8.36
N SER A 72 2.24 8.54 -7.34
CA SER A 72 2.76 9.91 -7.48
C SER A 72 3.64 10.26 -6.28
N HIS A 73 4.88 9.76 -6.26
CA HIS A 73 5.78 9.92 -5.11
C HIS A 73 7.26 9.89 -5.51
N GLY A 74 8.09 10.64 -4.76
CA GLY A 74 9.56 10.52 -4.77
C GLY A 74 10.13 9.63 -3.66
N GLU A 75 9.35 9.43 -2.60
CA GLU A 75 9.75 8.72 -1.38
C GLU A 75 8.72 7.64 -1.01
N GLY A 76 8.46 6.72 -1.94
CA GLY A 76 7.46 5.65 -1.76
C GLY A 76 8.05 4.28 -1.49
N ARG A 77 9.38 4.16 -1.37
CA ARG A 77 10.04 2.86 -1.26
C ARG A 77 9.93 2.33 0.16
N PHE A 78 9.18 1.25 0.34
CA PHE A 78 9.10 0.54 1.61
C PHE A 78 10.39 -0.22 1.91
N VAL A 79 10.94 0.02 3.10
CA VAL A 79 12.09 -0.68 3.66
C VAL A 79 11.82 -1.07 5.09
N ALA A 80 12.34 -2.24 5.49
CA ALA A 80 12.22 -2.79 6.82
C ALA A 80 13.31 -3.84 7.03
N ASP A 81 13.63 -4.11 8.29
CA ASP A 81 14.53 -5.18 8.69
C ASP A 81 13.95 -6.55 8.28
N LYS A 82 14.82 -7.53 8.01
CA LYS A 82 14.38 -8.85 7.55
C LYS A 82 13.41 -9.53 8.53
N GLY A 83 13.67 -9.40 9.84
CA GLY A 83 12.80 -9.98 10.88
C GLY A 83 11.40 -9.39 10.85
N LEU A 84 11.31 -8.05 10.84
CA LEU A 84 10.04 -7.33 10.77
C LEU A 84 9.30 -7.59 9.45
N LEU A 85 10.02 -7.65 8.33
CA LEU A 85 9.42 -7.97 7.04
C LEU A 85 8.74 -9.35 7.04
N THR A 86 9.40 -10.37 7.63
CA THR A 86 8.81 -11.70 7.80
C THR A 86 7.59 -11.64 8.71
N GLU A 87 7.69 -10.95 9.84
CA GLU A 87 6.59 -10.80 10.79
C GLU A 87 5.35 -10.15 10.16
N LEU A 88 5.52 -9.07 9.40
CA LEU A 88 4.43 -8.39 8.70
C LEU A 88 3.73 -9.32 7.68
N MET A 89 4.48 -10.18 7.00
CA MET A 89 3.93 -11.16 6.06
C MET A 89 3.16 -12.26 6.79
N GLU A 90 3.75 -12.84 7.84
CA GLU A 90 3.13 -13.92 8.63
C GLU A 90 1.86 -13.47 9.34
N LYS A 91 1.83 -12.23 9.84
CA LYS A 91 0.66 -11.62 10.47
C LYS A 91 -0.39 -11.13 9.46
N GLY A 92 -0.14 -11.25 8.15
CA GLY A 92 -1.04 -10.75 7.12
C GLY A 92 -1.19 -9.22 7.11
N GLN A 93 -0.22 -8.49 7.67
CA GLN A 93 -0.22 -7.02 7.69
C GLN A 93 0.21 -6.43 6.35
N VAL A 94 0.80 -7.20 5.44
CA VAL A 94 1.00 -6.78 4.05
C VAL A 94 -0.35 -6.85 3.32
N ALA A 95 -0.94 -5.69 3.04
CA ALA A 95 -2.27 -5.60 2.46
C ALA A 95 -2.24 -5.66 0.92
N THR A 96 -1.30 -4.93 0.32
CA THR A 96 -1.19 -4.80 -1.14
C THR A 96 0.26 -4.88 -1.61
N GLN A 97 0.45 -5.49 -2.78
CA GLN A 97 1.75 -5.60 -3.44
C GLN A 97 1.70 -5.11 -4.88
N TYR A 98 2.80 -4.50 -5.34
CA TYR A 98 3.05 -4.24 -6.76
C TYR A 98 3.23 -5.55 -7.53
N VAL A 99 2.54 -5.69 -8.66
CA VAL A 99 2.55 -6.94 -9.44
C VAL A 99 2.84 -6.73 -10.92
N ASP A 100 3.45 -7.72 -11.54
CA ASP A 100 3.62 -7.80 -12.98
C ASP A 100 2.28 -8.05 -13.71
N LEU A 101 2.33 -8.11 -15.05
CA LEU A 101 1.15 -8.37 -15.88
C LEU A 101 0.51 -9.75 -15.66
N SER A 102 1.22 -10.68 -15.01
CA SER A 102 0.70 -11.99 -14.62
C SER A 102 0.17 -12.02 -13.18
N GLY A 103 0.12 -10.87 -12.50
CA GLY A 103 -0.37 -10.76 -11.13
C GLY A 103 0.61 -11.29 -10.08
N ARG A 104 1.89 -11.48 -10.43
CA ARG A 104 2.93 -11.93 -9.50
C ARG A 104 3.69 -10.74 -8.92
N PRO A 105 3.99 -10.72 -7.61
CA PRO A 105 4.84 -9.70 -7.02
C PRO A 105 6.17 -9.59 -7.76
N SER A 106 6.60 -8.37 -8.07
CA SER A 106 7.77 -8.15 -8.92
C SER A 106 8.73 -7.14 -8.33
N ASN A 107 10.02 -7.40 -8.48
CA ASN A 107 11.09 -6.44 -8.17
C ASN A 107 11.57 -5.69 -9.43
N ASP A 108 10.95 -5.97 -10.58
CA ASP A 108 11.21 -5.24 -11.81
C ASP A 108 10.65 -3.83 -11.71
N ILE A 109 11.49 -2.84 -12.00
CA ILE A 109 11.18 -1.42 -11.95
C ILE A 109 9.96 -1.01 -12.79
N ARG A 110 9.63 -1.78 -13.84
CA ARG A 110 8.45 -1.55 -14.68
C ARG A 110 7.14 -1.75 -13.91
N TYR A 111 7.17 -2.58 -12.88
CA TYR A 111 5.99 -2.98 -12.10
C TYR A 111 6.07 -2.57 -10.64
N ASN A 112 7.27 -2.45 -10.07
CA ASN A 112 7.57 -1.92 -8.74
C ASN A 112 8.45 -0.67 -8.90
N ALA A 113 7.81 0.44 -9.25
CA ALA A 113 8.50 1.64 -9.71
C ALA A 113 9.34 2.35 -8.63
N ASN A 114 9.04 2.15 -7.34
CA ASN A 114 9.84 2.68 -6.24
C ASN A 114 10.91 1.69 -5.74
N GLY A 115 10.84 0.41 -6.11
CA GLY A 115 11.77 -0.62 -5.66
C GLY A 115 11.55 -1.05 -4.20
N SER A 116 10.30 -1.06 -3.73
CA SER A 116 9.93 -1.49 -2.38
C SER A 116 10.30 -2.95 -2.13
N LEU A 117 10.75 -3.26 -0.91
CA LEU A 117 11.06 -4.63 -0.50
C LEU A 117 9.81 -5.50 -0.57
N ALA A 118 10.00 -6.74 -1.05
CA ALA A 118 8.93 -7.71 -1.29
C ALA A 118 7.74 -7.14 -2.09
N ALA A 119 8.01 -6.16 -2.96
CA ALA A 119 7.00 -5.44 -3.73
C ALA A 119 5.86 -4.86 -2.87
N ILE A 120 6.09 -4.56 -1.59
CA ILE A 120 5.07 -4.00 -0.69
C ILE A 120 4.64 -2.63 -1.18
N GLU A 121 3.32 -2.45 -1.28
CA GLU A 121 2.69 -1.20 -1.68
C GLU A 121 1.90 -0.56 -0.52
N GLY A 122 1.25 -1.40 0.28
CA GLY A 122 0.54 -0.97 1.48
C GLY A 122 0.55 -2.04 2.57
N ILE A 123 0.51 -1.57 3.82
CA ILE A 123 0.46 -2.40 5.02
C ILE A 123 -0.61 -1.90 6.00
N THR A 124 -0.97 -2.71 6.99
CA THR A 124 -1.96 -2.38 8.00
C THR A 124 -1.41 -2.51 9.43
N SER A 125 -2.07 -1.86 10.38
CA SER A 125 -1.91 -2.16 11.82
C SER A 125 -2.17 -3.64 12.12
N PRO A 126 -1.64 -4.17 13.23
CA PRO A 126 -1.89 -5.56 13.63
C PRO A 126 -3.38 -5.91 13.77
N ASP A 127 -4.20 -4.93 14.17
CA ASP A 127 -5.66 -5.06 14.28
C ASP A 127 -6.41 -4.73 12.97
N GLY A 128 -5.69 -4.40 11.90
CA GLY A 128 -6.23 -4.04 10.59
C GLY A 128 -6.91 -2.67 10.50
N ARG A 129 -7.07 -1.91 11.60
CA ARG A 129 -7.88 -0.67 11.61
C ARG A 129 -7.20 0.55 11.00
N VAL A 130 -5.87 0.54 10.90
CA VAL A 130 -5.06 1.56 10.25
C VAL A 130 -4.51 0.99 8.95
N LEU A 131 -4.79 1.63 7.81
CA LEU A 131 -4.24 1.26 6.51
C LEU A 131 -3.29 2.36 6.02
N GLY A 132 -2.05 1.98 5.73
CA GLY A 132 -1.08 2.82 5.04
C GLY A 132 -0.82 2.28 3.63
N LYS A 133 -0.94 3.14 2.61
CA LYS A 133 -0.81 2.73 1.20
C LYS A 133 -0.23 3.84 0.32
N MET A 134 0.61 3.51 -0.66
CA MET A 134 1.24 4.51 -1.55
C MET A 134 0.40 4.89 -2.78
N GLY A 135 -0.39 3.97 -3.29
CA GLY A 135 -1.28 4.10 -4.42
C GLY A 135 -2.49 4.95 -4.06
N HIS A 136 -2.78 5.90 -4.94
CA HIS A 136 -3.85 6.87 -4.79
C HIS A 136 -5.20 6.29 -5.25
N SER A 137 -5.84 5.52 -4.38
CA SER A 137 -7.18 4.96 -4.63
C SER A 137 -8.26 6.04 -4.70
N GLU A 138 -7.99 7.24 -4.19
CA GLU A 138 -8.87 8.40 -4.28
C GLU A 138 -8.80 9.12 -5.63
N ARG A 139 -7.73 8.90 -6.43
CA ARG A 139 -7.56 9.53 -7.75
C ARG A 139 -8.34 8.77 -8.83
N ILE A 140 -9.64 8.66 -8.63
CA ILE A 140 -10.59 8.01 -9.55
C ILE A 140 -11.76 8.94 -9.84
N GLY A 141 -12.40 8.79 -11.00
CA GLY A 141 -13.55 9.59 -11.39
C GLY A 141 -13.98 9.31 -12.83
N ALA A 142 -15.17 9.79 -13.21
CA ALA A 142 -15.78 9.49 -14.52
C ALA A 142 -14.89 9.84 -15.73
N TYR A 143 -14.03 10.85 -15.59
CA TYR A 143 -13.14 11.34 -16.65
C TYR A 143 -11.66 11.27 -16.28
N VAL A 144 -11.31 10.48 -15.25
CA VAL A 144 -9.93 10.32 -14.79
C VAL A 144 -9.35 9.02 -15.35
N ALA A 145 -8.19 9.10 -15.99
CA ALA A 145 -7.46 7.94 -16.54
C ALA A 145 -8.34 7.02 -17.44
N ILE A 146 -9.25 7.61 -18.22
CA ILE A 146 -10.23 6.89 -19.05
C ILE A 146 -9.59 5.96 -20.09
N ASN A 147 -8.39 6.32 -20.56
CA ASN A 147 -7.61 5.56 -21.54
C ASN A 147 -6.68 4.51 -20.91
N VAL A 148 -6.70 4.36 -19.59
CA VAL A 148 -5.89 3.35 -18.89
C VAL A 148 -6.81 2.15 -18.60
N PRO A 149 -6.49 0.94 -19.05
CA PRO A 149 -7.31 -0.24 -18.77
C PRO A 149 -7.22 -0.68 -17.29
N GLY A 150 -8.01 -1.68 -16.92
CA GLY A 150 -7.98 -2.29 -15.58
C GLY A 150 -8.95 -1.65 -14.58
N ASN A 151 -9.29 -2.43 -13.54
CA ASN A 151 -10.13 -1.98 -12.45
C ASN A 151 -9.38 -0.96 -11.59
N LYS A 152 -9.94 0.23 -11.38
CA LYS A 152 -9.31 1.32 -10.61
C LYS A 152 -9.90 1.47 -9.21
N ASP A 153 -11.06 0.85 -8.97
CA ASP A 153 -11.78 1.01 -7.71
C ASP A 153 -11.55 -0.21 -6.81
N GLN A 154 -10.76 -0.01 -5.76
CA GLN A 154 -10.53 -0.99 -4.68
C GLN A 154 -11.68 -1.01 -3.67
N ARG A 155 -12.67 -0.12 -3.81
CA ARG A 155 -13.83 0.06 -2.93
C ARG A 155 -13.50 0.38 -1.47
N ILE A 156 -12.26 0.80 -1.18
CA ILE A 156 -11.79 1.01 0.19
C ILE A 156 -12.61 2.04 0.97
N PHE A 157 -13.10 3.08 0.29
CA PHE A 157 -13.96 4.09 0.92
C PHE A 157 -15.33 3.53 1.29
N GLN A 158 -15.93 2.72 0.39
CA GLN A 158 -17.19 2.04 0.67
C GLN A 158 -17.04 1.02 1.80
N SER A 159 -15.94 0.27 1.81
CA SER A 159 -15.57 -0.65 2.89
C SER A 159 -15.44 0.08 4.23
N GLY A 160 -14.76 1.23 4.24
CA GLY A 160 -14.63 2.07 5.43
C GLY A 160 -15.96 2.62 5.95
N ILE A 161 -16.89 2.98 5.05
CA ILE A 161 -18.26 3.39 5.42
C ILE A 161 -19.03 2.21 6.02
N ASN A 162 -18.94 1.02 5.41
CA ASN A 162 -19.67 -0.17 5.85
C ASN A 162 -19.25 -0.64 7.24
N TYR A 163 -18.00 -0.39 7.66
CA TYR A 163 -17.52 -0.75 8.99
C TYR A 163 -18.30 -0.07 10.14
N PHE A 164 -18.89 1.11 9.89
CA PHE A 164 -19.62 1.88 10.92
C PHE A 164 -21.14 1.70 10.86
N LYS A 165 -21.64 0.88 9.94
CA LYS A 165 -23.07 0.55 9.85
C LYS A 165 -23.35 -0.74 10.62
#